data_AF-A0AAV4JJ41-F1
#
_entry.id   AF-A0AAV4JJ41-F1
#
_cell.length_a   1.000
_cell.length_b   1.000
_cell.length_c   1.000
_cell.angle_alpha   90.00
_cell.angle_beta   90.00
_cell.angle_gamma   90.00
#
_symmetry.space_group_name_H-M   'P 1'
#
loop_
_entity.id
_entity.type
_entity.pdbx_description
1 polymer ?
#
loop_
_entity_poly.entity_id
_entity_poly.type
_entity_poly.pdbx_seq_one_letter_code
_entity_poly.pdbx_strand_id
1 'polypeptide(L)'
;MATALTVSVGQHTDKGRKPENQDCHGIRIPQDGLLTMKGIAVAMADGISSSEVSHVASETAVKSLLDDYYCTSEVWSVRSAVERVLTATNSWLYSQSRHGLGQYDKDKGYVCTLSALVLKHHTAHVFHVGDTRIYRLNANGLEQLTNDHRVWVTREQSYLSRALGVEPYCHVDYHALRLQPDDLFIISSDGLYEFISTEQLIEIVQSHPEDLDTAARTLINLALVAGSDDNLSIQLVRIDHLPHATSTIRQRLENLPIPPRLRARTVFDGYTIMRELHASSRSYVYLAQDNESQKTVVLKVPTIAVSSDMAHLERFQQEEWIARRINSAYVLKADLAERPRNSLYTVFEYIEGQTLAQWAIDNPKPDITTVRQIIEQIARGLHAFHRMEMLHQDLRPENIMIDRTGTVRIMDFGS
;
A
#
# COMPACT_ATOMS: atom_id res chain seq x y z
N MET A 1 -24.92 6.60 -18.20
CA MET A 1 -24.10 7.65 -17.57
C MET A 1 -23.17 6.95 -16.60
N ALA A 2 -21.85 7.13 -16.74
CA ALA A 2 -20.87 6.38 -15.98
C ALA A 2 -20.89 6.81 -14.50
N THR A 3 -21.14 5.85 -13.60
CA THR A 3 -21.19 6.06 -12.15
C THR A 3 -19.81 5.91 -11.48
N ALA A 4 -18.81 5.44 -12.22
CA ALA A 4 -17.49 5.10 -11.71
C ALA A 4 -16.36 5.71 -12.57
N LEU A 5 -15.16 5.81 -11.98
CA LEU A 5 -13.93 6.15 -12.68
C LEU A 5 -13.60 5.05 -13.70
N THR A 6 -13.40 5.41 -14.97
CA THR A 6 -12.97 4.47 -16.02
C THR A 6 -11.74 5.02 -16.74
N VAL A 7 -10.84 4.12 -17.12
CA VAL A 7 -9.57 4.45 -17.79
C VAL A 7 -9.31 3.51 -18.96
N SER A 8 -8.67 4.05 -19.99
CA SER A 8 -8.08 3.30 -21.09
C SER A 8 -6.59 3.16 -20.81
N VAL A 9 -6.03 1.98 -21.06
CA VAL A 9 -4.65 1.65 -20.68
C VAL A 9 -3.93 1.04 -21.87
N GLY A 10 -2.67 1.42 -22.06
CA GLY A 10 -1.74 0.74 -22.93
C GLY A 10 -0.38 0.63 -22.25
N GLN A 11 0.30 -0.49 -22.38
CA GLN A 11 1.59 -0.68 -21.73
C GLN A 11 2.48 -1.63 -22.51
N HIS A 12 3.78 -1.35 -22.50
CA HIS A 12 4.75 -2.24 -23.10
C HIS A 12 6.07 -2.15 -22.35
N THR A 13 6.75 -3.29 -22.27
CA THR A 13 8.10 -3.39 -21.73
C THR A 13 8.91 -4.33 -22.61
N ASP A 14 10.16 -3.96 -22.86
CA ASP A 14 11.11 -4.76 -23.61
C ASP A 14 12.48 -4.69 -22.91
N LYS A 15 13.19 -5.82 -22.88
CA LYS A 15 14.55 -5.87 -22.30
C LYS A 15 15.57 -5.08 -23.12
N GLY A 16 15.21 -4.68 -24.33
CA GLY A 16 16.08 -4.04 -25.29
C GLY A 16 17.26 -4.92 -25.64
N ARG A 17 18.46 -4.34 -25.54
CA ARG A 17 19.72 -5.02 -25.88
C ARG A 17 20.34 -5.76 -24.69
N LYS A 18 19.77 -5.61 -23.49
CA LYS A 18 20.23 -6.27 -22.27
C LYS A 18 19.81 -7.75 -22.24
N PRO A 19 20.55 -8.61 -21.50
CA PRO A 19 20.21 -10.02 -21.38
C PRO A 19 18.84 -10.23 -20.69
N GLU A 20 18.55 -9.39 -19.69
CA GLU A 20 17.38 -9.45 -18.83
C GLU A 20 16.65 -8.10 -18.78
N ASN A 21 15.37 -8.14 -18.39
CA ASN A 21 14.58 -6.94 -18.12
C ASN A 21 14.53 -6.71 -16.61
N GLN A 22 15.17 -5.64 -16.15
CA GLN A 22 15.20 -5.20 -14.76
C GLN A 22 14.06 -4.22 -14.46
N ASP A 23 13.33 -3.77 -15.48
CA ASP A 23 12.10 -3.00 -15.30
C ASP A 23 10.93 -3.89 -14.90
N CYS A 24 10.08 -3.36 -14.04
CA CYS A 24 8.77 -3.92 -13.74
C CYS A 24 7.71 -2.83 -13.85
N HIS A 25 6.56 -3.17 -14.41
CA HIS A 25 5.40 -2.30 -14.41
C HIS A 25 4.13 -3.09 -14.12
N GLY A 26 3.11 -2.39 -13.66
CA GLY A 26 1.82 -3.01 -13.42
C GLY A 26 0.72 -1.99 -13.17
N ILE A 27 -0.50 -2.48 -13.23
CA ILE A 27 -1.71 -1.73 -12.96
C ILE A 27 -2.71 -2.64 -12.29
N ARG A 28 -3.47 -2.10 -11.32
CA ARG A 28 -4.61 -2.77 -10.73
C ARG A 28 -5.84 -1.88 -10.83
N ILE A 29 -6.83 -2.36 -11.56
CA ILE A 29 -8.17 -1.78 -11.68
C ILE A 29 -9.11 -2.70 -10.89
N PRO A 30 -9.44 -2.39 -9.63
CA PRO A 30 -10.37 -3.21 -8.86
C PRO A 30 -11.80 -3.10 -9.41
N GLN A 31 -12.64 -4.08 -9.07
CA GLN A 31 -14.07 -4.04 -9.36
C GLN A 31 -14.85 -3.44 -8.18
N ASP A 32 -16.09 -3.02 -8.44
CA ASP A 32 -17.11 -2.70 -7.44
C ASP A 32 -16.71 -1.63 -6.38
N GLY A 33 -17.02 -1.89 -5.11
CA GLY A 33 -16.82 -0.95 -3.99
C GLY A 33 -15.36 -0.58 -3.76
N LEU A 34 -14.43 -1.50 -4.05
CA LEU A 34 -13.00 -1.27 -3.86
C LEU A 34 -12.46 -0.19 -4.81
N LEU A 35 -13.00 -0.08 -6.03
CA LEU A 35 -12.69 1.01 -6.96
C LEU A 35 -13.10 2.38 -6.40
N THR A 36 -14.24 2.45 -5.73
CA THR A 36 -14.71 3.70 -5.10
C THR A 36 -13.83 4.07 -3.90
N MET A 37 -13.46 3.09 -3.08
CA MET A 37 -12.73 3.32 -1.83
C MET A 37 -11.23 3.55 -2.03
N LYS A 38 -10.60 2.82 -2.97
CA LYS A 38 -9.15 2.82 -3.18
C LYS A 38 -8.72 3.37 -4.55
N GLY A 39 -9.63 3.43 -5.53
CA GLY A 39 -9.27 3.89 -6.87
C GLY A 39 -8.44 2.88 -7.64
N ILE A 40 -7.71 3.37 -8.64
CA ILE A 40 -6.86 2.60 -9.55
C ILE A 40 -5.41 2.91 -9.20
N ALA A 41 -4.58 1.88 -9.05
CA ALA A 41 -3.15 2.02 -8.77
C ALA A 41 -2.33 1.57 -9.99
N VAL A 42 -1.35 2.38 -10.37
CA VAL A 42 -0.42 2.16 -11.48
C VAL A 42 0.99 2.33 -10.91
N ALA A 43 1.92 1.47 -11.29
CA ALA A 43 3.28 1.51 -10.77
C ALA A 43 4.28 1.02 -11.80
N MET A 44 5.42 1.69 -11.85
CA MET A 44 6.61 1.29 -12.60
C MET A 44 7.83 1.42 -11.70
N ALA A 45 8.73 0.47 -11.79
CA ALA A 45 10.01 0.47 -11.10
C ALA A 45 11.10 -0.01 -12.06
N ASP A 46 12.25 0.64 -11.99
CA ASP A 46 13.45 0.28 -12.73
C ASP A 46 14.52 -0.19 -11.73
N GLY A 47 15.01 -1.40 -11.92
CA GLY A 47 16.07 -1.98 -11.10
C GLY A 47 17.45 -1.51 -11.57
N ILE A 48 18.31 -1.05 -10.65
CA ILE A 48 19.64 -0.55 -11.03
C ILE A 48 20.43 -1.57 -11.86
N SER A 49 21.01 -1.09 -12.95
CA SER A 49 21.72 -1.94 -13.93
C SER A 49 22.98 -2.61 -13.37
N SER A 50 23.58 -2.05 -12.33
CA SER A 50 24.79 -2.58 -11.72
C SER A 50 24.58 -3.84 -10.87
N SER A 51 23.32 -4.17 -10.55
CA SER A 51 22.96 -5.28 -9.65
C SER A 51 22.20 -6.39 -10.37
N GLU A 52 22.68 -7.63 -10.26
CA GLU A 52 22.03 -8.83 -10.84
C GLU A 52 20.68 -9.16 -10.18
N VAL A 53 20.42 -8.65 -8.98
CA VAL A 53 19.18 -8.89 -8.21
C VAL A 53 18.19 -7.73 -8.28
N SER A 54 18.48 -6.69 -9.06
CA SER A 54 17.63 -5.50 -9.12
C SER A 54 16.26 -5.74 -9.74
N HIS A 55 16.13 -6.75 -10.61
CA HIS A 55 14.83 -7.19 -11.13
C HIS A 55 13.88 -7.67 -10.03
N VAL A 56 14.42 -8.32 -8.98
CA VAL A 56 13.63 -8.73 -7.80
C VAL A 56 13.19 -7.50 -7.01
N ALA A 57 14.04 -6.47 -6.96
CA ALA A 57 13.72 -5.23 -6.26
C ALA A 57 12.58 -4.48 -6.94
N SER A 58 12.67 -4.26 -8.26
CA SER A 58 11.63 -3.58 -9.04
C SER A 58 10.31 -4.37 -9.02
N GLU A 59 10.37 -5.69 -9.19
CA GLU A 59 9.19 -6.56 -9.10
C GLU A 59 8.54 -6.50 -7.72
N THR A 60 9.34 -6.56 -6.65
CA THR A 60 8.82 -6.49 -5.28
C THR A 60 8.18 -5.13 -5.00
N ALA A 61 8.78 -4.03 -5.47
CA ALA A 61 8.25 -2.69 -5.26
C ALA A 61 6.89 -2.50 -5.94
N VAL A 62 6.77 -2.91 -7.21
CA VAL A 62 5.52 -2.85 -7.97
C VAL A 62 4.46 -3.75 -7.35
N LYS A 63 4.78 -5.01 -7.04
CA LYS A 63 3.81 -5.95 -6.46
C LYS A 63 3.34 -5.52 -5.08
N SER A 64 4.26 -5.11 -4.21
CA SER A 64 3.91 -4.64 -2.86
C SER A 64 2.96 -3.45 -2.94
N LEU A 65 3.22 -2.48 -3.83
CA LEU A 65 2.30 -1.37 -4.01
C LEU A 65 0.93 -1.84 -4.56
N LEU A 66 0.90 -2.67 -5.59
CA LEU A 66 -0.34 -3.09 -6.25
C LEU A 66 -1.16 -4.10 -5.44
N ASP A 67 -0.57 -4.80 -4.48
CA ASP A 67 -1.28 -5.73 -3.60
C ASP A 67 -1.59 -5.13 -2.24
N ASP A 68 -0.60 -4.52 -1.60
CA ASP A 68 -0.70 -4.14 -0.20
C ASP A 68 -1.48 -2.85 -0.01
N TYR A 69 -1.46 -1.96 -1.01
CA TYR A 69 -2.26 -0.74 -1.02
C TYR A 69 -3.75 -1.04 -0.82
N TYR A 70 -4.28 -2.06 -1.48
CA TYR A 70 -5.69 -2.42 -1.37
C TYR A 70 -6.03 -3.09 -0.04
N CYS A 71 -5.04 -3.66 0.63
CA CYS A 71 -5.18 -4.21 1.99
C CYS A 71 -5.09 -3.14 3.09
N THR A 72 -4.70 -1.90 2.77
CA THR A 72 -4.66 -0.79 3.74
C THR A 72 -6.04 -0.38 4.24
N SER A 73 -6.10 0.20 5.44
CA SER A 73 -7.36 0.69 6.01
C SER A 73 -8.04 1.68 5.06
N GLU A 74 -9.36 1.55 4.86
CA GLU A 74 -10.17 2.40 3.97
C GLU A 74 -10.18 3.88 4.40
N VAL A 75 -9.86 4.12 5.66
CA VAL A 75 -9.84 5.43 6.30
C VAL A 75 -8.57 6.20 5.98
N TRP A 76 -7.52 5.51 5.51
CA TRP A 76 -6.29 6.16 5.15
C TRP A 76 -6.47 7.03 3.91
N SER A 77 -5.92 8.24 3.99
CA SER A 77 -5.64 9.01 2.80
C SER A 77 -4.77 8.17 1.86
N VAL A 78 -4.91 8.37 0.56
CA VAL A 78 -4.09 7.67 -0.44
C VAL A 78 -2.62 7.84 -0.13
N ARG A 79 -2.22 9.06 0.26
CA ARG A 79 -0.87 9.39 0.70
C ARG A 79 -0.40 8.49 1.83
N SER A 80 -1.11 8.49 2.96
CA SER A 80 -0.73 7.73 4.15
C SER A 80 -0.66 6.23 3.86
N ALA A 81 -1.57 5.72 3.04
CA ALA A 81 -1.60 4.32 2.65
C ALA A 81 -0.40 3.91 1.82
N VAL A 82 -0.10 4.67 0.76
CA VAL A 82 1.05 4.39 -0.09
C VAL A 82 2.35 4.59 0.68
N GLU A 83 2.53 5.69 1.42
CA GLU A 83 3.73 5.94 2.23
C GLU A 83 4.01 4.79 3.21
N ARG A 84 2.96 4.21 3.85
CA ARG A 84 3.13 3.05 4.74
C ARG A 84 3.60 1.81 4.00
N VAL A 85 2.99 1.50 2.85
CA VAL A 85 3.37 0.36 2.03
C VAL A 85 4.81 0.52 1.54
N LEU A 86 5.19 1.70 1.06
CA LEU A 86 6.54 1.99 0.58
C LEU A 86 7.57 1.96 1.70
N THR A 87 7.22 2.41 2.92
CA THR A 87 8.10 2.29 4.09
C THR A 87 8.40 0.83 4.40
N ALA A 88 7.37 -0.03 4.45
CA ALA A 88 7.55 -1.46 4.70
C ALA A 88 8.35 -2.15 3.57
N THR A 89 8.06 -1.79 2.32
CA THR A 89 8.78 -2.30 1.13
C THR A 89 10.25 -1.89 1.15
N ASN A 90 10.54 -0.62 1.45
CA ASN A 90 11.90 -0.09 1.52
C ASN A 90 12.71 -0.79 2.62
N SER A 91 12.12 -0.98 3.81
CA SER A 91 12.77 -1.71 4.90
C SER A 91 13.19 -3.10 4.43
N TRP A 92 12.28 -3.84 3.79
CA TRP A 92 12.54 -5.18 3.31
C TRP A 92 13.66 -5.20 2.26
N LEU A 93 13.60 -4.33 1.25
CA LEU A 93 14.63 -4.20 0.22
C LEU A 93 16.00 -3.85 0.82
N TYR A 94 16.04 -2.89 1.74
CA TYR A 94 17.25 -2.48 2.44
C TYR A 94 17.85 -3.62 3.26
N SER A 95 17.01 -4.39 3.95
CA SER A 95 17.42 -5.55 4.72
C SER A 95 17.99 -6.67 3.84
N GLN A 96 17.37 -6.96 2.69
CA GLN A 96 17.91 -7.93 1.73
C GLN A 96 19.28 -7.48 1.20
N SER A 97 19.44 -6.19 0.86
CA SER A 97 20.72 -5.62 0.45
C SER A 97 21.83 -5.82 1.50
N ARG A 98 21.49 -5.80 2.79
CA ARG A 98 22.46 -6.01 3.89
C ARG A 98 22.82 -7.48 4.17
N HIS A 99 21.96 -8.42 3.80
CA HIS A 99 22.18 -9.86 4.02
C HIS A 99 22.86 -10.56 2.83
N GLY A 100 22.95 -9.91 1.66
CA GLY A 100 23.61 -10.44 0.46
C GLY A 100 25.14 -10.40 0.50
N LEU A 101 25.78 -11.10 -0.45
CA LEU A 101 27.25 -11.17 -0.64
C LEU A 101 27.91 -9.81 -0.97
N GLY A 102 27.11 -8.76 -1.19
CA GLY A 102 27.52 -7.38 -1.49
C GLY A 102 27.37 -6.40 -0.31
N GLN A 103 27.54 -6.85 0.95
CA GLN A 103 27.35 -6.03 2.15
C GLN A 103 28.06 -4.65 2.16
N TYR A 104 29.09 -4.47 1.33
CA TYR A 104 29.87 -3.23 1.18
C TYR A 104 29.76 -2.57 -0.20
N ASP A 105 28.97 -3.14 -1.11
CA ASP A 105 28.86 -2.70 -2.50
C ASP A 105 27.40 -2.28 -2.79
N LYS A 106 27.14 -0.96 -2.72
CA LYS A 106 25.82 -0.38 -2.99
C LYS A 106 25.31 -0.70 -4.41
N ASP A 107 26.22 -1.06 -5.31
CA ASP A 107 25.92 -1.38 -6.69
C ASP A 107 25.44 -2.84 -6.88
N LYS A 108 25.37 -3.65 -5.82
CA LYS A 108 24.92 -5.06 -5.88
C LYS A 108 23.71 -5.37 -5.00
N GLY A 109 22.98 -4.33 -4.62
CA GLY A 109 21.83 -4.44 -3.71
C GLY A 109 20.49 -4.64 -4.41
N TYR A 110 19.46 -4.92 -3.61
CA TYR A 110 18.05 -4.88 -4.00
C TYR A 110 17.59 -3.43 -4.08
N VAL A 111 18.01 -2.73 -5.13
CA VAL A 111 17.76 -1.29 -5.31
C VAL A 111 16.98 -1.06 -6.60
N CYS A 112 15.95 -0.21 -6.51
CA CYS A 112 15.14 0.18 -7.65
C CYS A 112 14.55 1.59 -7.49
N THR A 113 14.18 2.19 -8.62
CA THR A 113 13.30 3.35 -8.67
C THR A 113 11.86 2.92 -8.41
N LEU A 114 10.98 3.88 -8.15
CA LEU A 114 9.54 3.67 -8.17
C LEU A 114 8.84 4.97 -8.57
N SER A 115 8.03 4.88 -9.62
CA SER A 115 7.05 5.89 -10.03
C SER A 115 5.66 5.29 -9.98
N ALA A 116 4.78 5.90 -9.20
CA ALA A 116 3.45 5.39 -8.98
C ALA A 116 2.38 6.48 -9.07
N LEU A 117 1.21 6.06 -9.56
CA LEU A 117 0.03 6.88 -9.73
C LEU A 117 -1.16 6.17 -9.10
N VAL A 118 -1.86 6.84 -8.19
CA VAL A 118 -3.15 6.38 -7.68
C VAL A 118 -4.24 7.35 -8.12
N LEU A 119 -5.15 6.86 -8.97
CA LEU A 119 -6.29 7.58 -9.49
C LEU A 119 -7.50 7.29 -8.60
N LYS A 120 -7.87 8.22 -7.73
CA LYS A 120 -9.01 8.05 -6.82
C LYS A 120 -9.97 9.23 -6.97
N HIS A 121 -11.23 8.91 -7.29
CA HIS A 121 -12.28 9.90 -7.56
C HIS A 121 -11.91 10.91 -8.66
N HIS A 122 -11.49 12.12 -8.30
CA HIS A 122 -11.08 13.20 -9.22
C HIS A 122 -9.65 13.65 -8.94
N THR A 123 -8.86 12.84 -8.23
CA THR A 123 -7.53 13.18 -7.80
C THR A 123 -6.56 12.13 -8.31
N ALA A 124 -5.50 12.58 -8.97
CA ALA A 124 -4.30 11.78 -9.23
C ALA A 124 -3.32 12.05 -8.10
N HIS A 125 -2.92 11.00 -7.40
CA HIS A 125 -1.85 11.02 -6.41
C HIS A 125 -0.59 10.43 -7.02
N VAL A 126 0.47 11.24 -7.09
CA VAL A 126 1.75 10.89 -7.69
C VAL A 126 2.76 10.63 -6.59
N PHE A 127 3.44 9.49 -6.66
CA PHE A 127 4.51 9.09 -5.75
C PHE A 127 5.75 8.76 -6.56
N HIS A 128 6.90 9.28 -6.17
CA HIS A 128 8.10 9.15 -6.99
C HIS A 128 9.38 9.05 -6.17
N VAL A 129 10.25 8.12 -6.60
CA VAL A 129 11.63 8.02 -6.18
C VAL A 129 12.48 7.42 -7.29
N GLY A 130 13.51 8.13 -7.74
CA GLY A 130 14.44 7.67 -8.77
C GLY A 130 14.40 8.58 -9.97
N ASP A 131 14.58 8.07 -11.17
CA ASP A 131 14.60 8.83 -12.42
C ASP A 131 13.57 8.36 -13.45
N THR A 132 12.75 7.36 -13.13
CA THR A 132 11.53 7.09 -13.92
C THR A 132 10.62 8.32 -13.91
N ARG A 133 10.04 8.66 -15.06
CA ARG A 133 9.28 9.91 -15.21
C ARG A 133 7.80 9.66 -15.34
N ILE A 134 7.00 10.51 -14.69
CA ILE A 134 5.55 10.59 -14.91
C ILE A 134 5.24 11.91 -15.59
N TYR A 135 4.54 11.84 -16.72
CA TYR A 135 4.02 12.98 -17.45
C TYR A 135 2.50 12.99 -17.44
N ARG A 136 1.91 14.17 -17.63
CA ARG A 136 0.50 14.37 -17.94
C ARG A 136 0.39 15.11 -19.27
N LEU A 137 -0.29 14.48 -20.23
CA LEU A 137 -0.69 15.10 -21.47
C LEU A 137 -2.17 15.54 -21.36
N ASN A 138 -2.43 16.81 -21.62
CA ASN A 138 -3.78 17.36 -21.71
C ASN A 138 -3.84 18.41 -22.84
N ALA A 139 -4.97 19.13 -22.96
CA ALA A 139 -5.16 20.16 -23.97
C ALA A 139 -4.12 21.31 -23.92
N ASN A 140 -3.44 21.52 -22.80
CA ASN A 140 -2.40 22.55 -22.63
C ASN A 140 -0.99 22.04 -22.99
N GLY A 141 -0.83 20.75 -23.32
CA GLY A 141 0.44 20.13 -23.67
C GLY A 141 0.89 19.05 -22.69
N LEU A 142 2.16 18.66 -22.80
CA LEU A 142 2.81 17.67 -21.94
C LEU A 142 3.51 18.36 -20.75
N GLU A 143 3.14 17.96 -19.54
CA GLU A 143 3.73 18.42 -18.29
C GLU A 143 4.45 17.26 -17.59
N GLN A 144 5.70 17.44 -17.19
CA GLN A 144 6.40 16.47 -16.34
C GLN A 144 6.00 16.70 -14.87
N LEU A 145 5.55 15.64 -14.19
CA LEU A 145 5.06 15.70 -12.81
C LEU A 145 6.11 15.28 -11.77
N THR A 146 7.19 14.63 -12.20
CA THR A 146 8.27 14.12 -11.33
C THR A 146 9.57 14.89 -11.55
N ASN A 147 10.44 14.91 -10.54
CA ASN A 147 11.78 15.47 -10.65
C ASN A 147 12.79 14.33 -10.52
N ASP A 148 13.71 14.21 -11.47
CA ASP A 148 14.67 13.11 -11.47
C ASP A 148 15.61 13.18 -10.25
N HIS A 149 15.69 12.08 -9.50
CA HIS A 149 16.60 11.90 -8.38
C HIS A 149 17.92 11.30 -8.86
N ARG A 150 18.63 12.03 -9.72
CA ARG A 150 19.87 11.58 -10.37
C ARG A 150 20.97 12.63 -10.20
N VAL A 151 22.19 12.19 -9.85
CA VAL A 151 23.39 13.04 -9.81
C VAL A 151 24.29 12.67 -10.97
N TRP A 152 24.65 13.66 -11.78
CA TRP A 152 25.62 13.51 -12.87
C TRP A 152 27.04 13.70 -12.34
N VAL A 153 27.84 12.65 -12.41
CA VAL A 153 29.25 12.68 -12.02
C VAL A 153 30.12 13.05 -13.22
N THR A 154 29.74 12.58 -14.41
CA THR A 154 30.32 12.98 -15.70
C THR A 154 29.21 13.22 -16.72
N ARG A 155 29.55 13.55 -17.98
CA ARG A 155 28.56 13.68 -19.06
C ARG A 155 27.88 12.37 -19.44
N GLU A 156 28.47 11.24 -19.07
CA GLU A 156 28.03 9.90 -19.47
C GLU A 156 27.72 9.02 -18.24
N GLN A 157 28.08 9.46 -17.03
CA GLN A 157 27.86 8.71 -15.80
C GLN A 157 27.05 9.48 -14.79
N SER A 158 26.06 8.77 -14.28
CA SER A 158 25.06 9.27 -13.37
C SER A 158 24.70 8.20 -12.35
N TYR A 159 24.33 8.63 -11.15
CA TYR A 159 23.89 7.73 -10.10
C TYR A 159 22.57 8.21 -9.53
N LEU A 160 21.73 7.27 -9.07
CA LEU A 160 20.52 7.59 -8.35
C LEU A 160 20.89 8.26 -7.02
N SER A 161 20.39 9.49 -6.81
CA SER A 161 20.50 10.21 -5.55
C SER A 161 19.52 9.68 -4.51
N ARG A 162 18.38 9.14 -4.97
CA ARG A 162 17.36 8.49 -4.13
C ARG A 162 16.76 7.30 -4.88
N ALA A 163 16.67 6.17 -4.19
CA ALA A 163 16.07 4.94 -4.68
C ALA A 163 15.58 4.09 -3.48
N LEU A 164 14.66 3.17 -3.73
CA LEU A 164 14.23 2.20 -2.72
C LEU A 164 15.36 1.19 -2.45
N GLY A 165 15.51 0.78 -1.20
CA GLY A 165 16.49 -0.22 -0.77
C GLY A 165 17.92 0.29 -0.56
N VAL A 166 18.21 1.57 -0.86
CA VAL A 166 19.55 2.17 -0.65
C VAL A 166 19.79 2.55 0.82
N GLU A 167 18.79 3.16 1.44
CA GLU A 167 18.85 3.70 2.80
C GLU A 167 17.70 3.12 3.65
N PRO A 168 17.86 3.03 4.98
CA PRO A 168 16.81 2.50 5.86
C PRO A 168 15.54 3.34 5.82
N TYR A 169 15.67 4.63 5.53
CA TYR A 169 14.55 5.56 5.34
C TYR A 169 14.67 6.18 3.96
N CYS A 170 13.63 6.01 3.14
CA CYS A 170 13.59 6.58 1.80
C CYS A 170 12.50 7.66 1.75
N HIS A 171 12.87 8.88 1.33
CA HIS A 171 11.92 9.98 1.15
C HIS A 171 11.32 9.92 -0.26
N VAL A 172 10.04 9.58 -0.32
CA VAL A 172 9.25 9.51 -1.55
C VAL A 172 8.60 10.87 -1.80
N ASP A 173 8.83 11.42 -2.99
CA ASP A 173 8.17 12.66 -3.41
C ASP A 173 6.68 12.40 -3.62
N TYR A 174 5.84 13.31 -3.11
CA TYR A 174 4.39 13.20 -3.21
C TYR A 174 3.78 14.51 -3.71
N HIS A 175 2.88 14.40 -4.67
CA HIS A 175 2.03 15.50 -5.11
C HIS A 175 0.65 14.97 -5.53
N ALA A 176 -0.38 15.82 -5.42
CA ALA A 176 -1.73 15.49 -5.84
C ALA A 176 -2.31 16.57 -6.75
N LEU A 177 -2.92 16.14 -7.86
CA LEU A 177 -3.55 17.03 -8.84
C LEU A 177 -4.96 16.59 -9.17
N ARG A 178 -5.75 17.55 -9.67
CA ARG A 178 -7.13 17.30 -10.09
C ARG A 178 -7.18 16.69 -11.48
N LEU A 179 -7.91 15.59 -11.60
CA LEU A 179 -8.19 14.91 -12.85
C LEU A 179 -9.21 15.67 -13.69
N GLN A 180 -9.02 15.60 -15.00
CA GLN A 180 -9.96 16.02 -16.03
C GLN A 180 -10.21 14.82 -16.98
N PRO A 181 -11.39 14.75 -17.61
CA PRO A 181 -11.59 13.83 -18.74
C PRO A 181 -10.52 14.05 -19.81
N ASP A 182 -10.10 12.98 -20.46
CA ASP A 182 -9.07 12.94 -21.49
C ASP A 182 -7.64 13.27 -21.01
N ASP A 183 -7.41 13.50 -19.71
CA ASP A 183 -6.06 13.50 -19.16
C ASP A 183 -5.39 12.15 -19.47
N LEU A 184 -4.20 12.19 -20.06
CA LEU A 184 -3.38 11.01 -20.29
C LEU A 184 -2.12 11.07 -19.43
N PHE A 185 -1.96 10.10 -18.55
CA PHE A 185 -0.73 9.91 -17.78
C PHE A 185 0.21 8.97 -18.51
N ILE A 186 1.50 9.32 -18.51
CA ILE A 186 2.54 8.57 -19.20
C ILE A 186 3.65 8.29 -18.18
N ILE A 187 3.92 7.03 -17.89
CA ILE A 187 5.01 6.59 -17.02
C ILE A 187 6.08 5.96 -17.91
N SER A 188 7.33 6.39 -17.80
CA SER A 188 8.42 5.98 -18.70
C SER A 188 9.73 5.75 -17.95
N SER A 189 10.47 4.70 -18.32
CA SER A 189 11.88 4.54 -17.96
C SER A 189 12.79 5.41 -18.85
N ASP A 190 14.05 5.56 -18.43
CA ASP A 190 15.08 6.37 -19.10
C ASP A 190 15.47 5.81 -20.46
N GLY A 191 15.49 4.48 -20.59
CA GLY A 191 15.69 3.78 -21.85
C GLY A 191 14.71 4.18 -22.96
N LEU A 192 13.58 4.81 -22.62
CA LEU A 192 12.66 5.40 -23.60
C LEU A 192 12.79 6.94 -23.68
N TYR A 193 12.65 7.67 -22.57
CA TYR A 193 12.52 9.13 -22.62
C TYR A 193 13.83 9.85 -23.03
N GLU A 194 14.99 9.19 -22.95
CA GLU A 194 16.26 9.77 -23.41
C GLU A 194 16.40 9.68 -24.94
N PHE A 195 15.64 8.81 -25.60
CA PHE A 195 15.76 8.50 -27.02
C PHE A 195 14.59 9.01 -27.88
N ILE A 196 13.49 9.46 -27.26
CA ILE A 196 12.29 9.96 -27.94
C ILE A 196 12.01 11.39 -27.52
N SER A 197 11.75 12.27 -28.49
CA SER A 197 11.36 13.65 -28.20
C SER A 197 9.92 13.75 -27.72
N THR A 198 9.61 14.80 -26.96
CA THR A 198 8.25 15.09 -26.50
C THR A 198 7.25 15.21 -27.66
N GLU A 199 7.66 15.77 -28.79
CA GLU A 199 6.81 15.92 -29.98
C GLU A 199 6.46 14.55 -30.59
N GLN A 200 7.44 13.66 -30.73
CA GLN A 200 7.23 12.31 -31.24
C GLN A 200 6.30 11.51 -30.33
N LEU A 201 6.49 11.64 -29.02
CA LEU A 201 5.65 11.01 -28.01
C LEU A 201 4.19 11.45 -28.15
N ILE A 202 3.94 12.76 -28.28
CA ILE A 202 2.59 13.30 -28.46
C ILE A 202 1.97 12.82 -29.77
N GLU A 203 2.71 12.87 -30.88
CA GLU A 203 2.22 12.46 -32.20
C GLU A 203 1.83 10.98 -32.26
N ILE A 204 2.64 10.08 -31.70
CA ILE A 204 2.37 8.64 -31.71
C ILE A 204 1.15 8.32 -30.85
N VAL A 205 1.04 8.94 -29.68
CA VAL A 205 -0.14 8.75 -28.80
C VAL A 205 -1.41 9.25 -29.50
N GLN A 206 -1.37 10.45 -30.10
CA GLN A 206 -2.53 11.05 -30.76
C GLN A 206 -2.96 10.31 -32.03
N SER A 207 -2.05 9.62 -32.71
CA SER A 207 -2.36 8.80 -33.89
C SER A 207 -3.03 7.45 -33.54
N HIS A 208 -3.07 7.07 -32.26
CA HIS A 208 -3.64 5.81 -31.79
C HIS A 208 -4.67 6.02 -30.65
N PRO A 209 -5.74 6.82 -30.87
CA PRO A 209 -6.68 7.16 -29.80
C PRO A 209 -7.47 5.96 -29.26
N GLU A 210 -7.68 4.91 -30.05
CA GLU A 210 -8.46 3.74 -29.65
C GLU A 210 -7.60 2.55 -29.18
N ASP A 211 -6.27 2.62 -29.37
CA ASP A 211 -5.36 1.50 -29.07
C ASP A 211 -4.03 2.00 -28.51
N LEU A 212 -4.03 2.24 -27.19
CA LEU A 212 -2.84 2.70 -26.48
C LEU A 212 -1.75 1.62 -26.39
N ASP A 213 -2.08 0.32 -26.51
CA ASP A 213 -1.07 -0.74 -26.52
C ASP A 213 -0.23 -0.68 -27.79
N THR A 214 -0.85 -0.43 -28.94
CA THR A 214 -0.13 -0.20 -30.20
C THR A 214 0.70 1.08 -30.14
N ALA A 215 0.20 2.14 -29.50
CA ALA A 215 0.98 3.36 -29.27
C ALA A 215 2.25 3.07 -28.43
N ALA A 216 2.09 2.34 -27.33
CA ALA A 216 3.20 1.95 -26.44
C ALA A 216 4.25 1.12 -27.18
N ARG A 217 3.84 0.12 -27.97
CA ARG A 217 4.77 -0.69 -28.79
C ARG A 217 5.50 0.14 -29.84
N THR A 218 4.80 1.06 -30.49
CA THR A 218 5.40 1.95 -31.50
C THR A 218 6.49 2.83 -30.88
N LEU A 219 6.24 3.39 -29.69
CA LEU A 219 7.22 4.18 -28.95
C LEU A 219 8.45 3.35 -28.58
N ILE A 220 8.27 2.16 -28.01
CA ILE A 220 9.39 1.27 -27.65
C ILE A 220 10.23 0.92 -28.88
N ASN A 221 9.59 0.56 -30.01
CA ASN A 221 10.30 0.28 -31.25
C ASN A 221 11.06 1.49 -31.79
N LEU A 222 10.50 2.71 -31.65
CA LEU A 222 11.18 3.93 -32.06
C LEU A 222 12.45 4.17 -31.24
N ALA A 223 12.39 4.01 -29.91
CA ALA A 223 13.57 4.13 -29.05
C ALA A 223 14.64 3.06 -29.36
N LEU A 224 14.24 1.82 -29.64
CA LEU A 224 15.15 0.75 -30.04
C LEU A 224 15.90 1.07 -31.34
N VAL A 225 15.20 1.63 -32.33
CA VAL A 225 15.78 2.07 -33.60
C VAL A 225 16.66 3.31 -33.41
N ALA A 226 16.28 4.22 -32.51
CA ALA A 226 17.06 5.40 -32.14
C ALA A 226 18.36 5.05 -31.38
N GLY A 227 18.52 3.79 -30.96
CA GLY A 227 19.77 3.26 -30.45
C GLY A 227 19.79 2.97 -28.95
N SER A 228 18.62 2.97 -28.28
CA SER A 228 18.54 2.62 -26.86
C SER A 228 19.19 1.28 -26.55
N ASP A 229 20.02 1.28 -25.51
CA ASP A 229 20.77 0.15 -24.97
C ASP A 229 20.33 -0.25 -23.56
N ASP A 230 19.28 0.39 -23.02
CA ASP A 230 18.66 0.05 -21.74
C ASP A 230 17.40 -0.83 -21.88
N ASN A 231 16.81 -1.21 -20.75
CA ASN A 231 15.45 -1.70 -20.66
C ASN A 231 14.48 -0.54 -20.97
N LEU A 232 13.42 -0.86 -21.70
CA LEU A 232 12.46 0.13 -22.14
C LEU A 232 11.09 -0.23 -21.62
N SER A 233 10.49 0.67 -20.86
CA SER A 233 9.16 0.48 -20.30
C SER A 233 8.33 1.75 -20.40
N ILE A 234 7.08 1.57 -20.81
CA ILE A 234 6.10 2.66 -20.89
C ILE A 234 4.72 2.18 -20.45
N GLN A 235 4.01 3.02 -19.70
CA GLN A 235 2.58 2.88 -19.40
C GLN A 235 1.83 4.16 -19.78
N LEU A 236 0.73 3.99 -20.49
CA LEU A 236 -0.20 5.03 -20.94
C LEU A 236 -1.53 4.80 -20.24
N VAL A 237 -2.03 5.78 -19.49
CA VAL A 237 -3.28 5.69 -18.73
C VAL A 237 -4.14 6.92 -18.98
N ARG A 238 -5.17 6.78 -19.82
CA ARG A 238 -6.12 7.86 -20.15
C ARG A 238 -7.35 7.80 -19.26
N ILE A 239 -7.78 8.96 -18.77
CA ILE A 239 -9.03 9.13 -18.03
C ILE A 239 -10.21 9.23 -19.02
N ASP A 240 -11.02 8.17 -19.13
CA ASP A 240 -12.18 8.19 -20.03
C ASP A 240 -13.39 8.86 -19.35
N HIS A 241 -13.69 8.47 -18.11
CA HIS A 241 -14.81 9.04 -17.35
C HIS A 241 -14.46 9.25 -15.87
N LEU A 242 -14.92 10.37 -15.32
CA LEU A 242 -14.84 10.69 -13.89
C LEU A 242 -16.20 10.50 -13.22
N PRO A 243 -16.25 10.02 -11.96
CA PRO A 243 -17.51 9.84 -11.25
C PRO A 243 -18.22 11.18 -11.02
N HIS A 244 -19.55 11.24 -11.11
CA HIS A 244 -20.28 12.48 -10.81
C HIS A 244 -20.11 12.89 -9.34
N ALA A 245 -19.67 14.13 -9.11
CA ALA A 245 -19.39 14.64 -7.77
C ALA A 245 -20.69 15.01 -7.02
N THR A 246 -21.28 14.06 -6.30
CA THR A 246 -22.24 14.40 -5.23
C THR A 246 -21.44 14.85 -4.01
N SER A 247 -21.41 16.16 -3.77
CA SER A 247 -20.61 16.88 -2.77
C SER A 247 -20.70 16.37 -1.32
N THR A 248 -21.70 15.56 -0.98
CA THR A 248 -21.93 15.02 0.38
C THR A 248 -21.20 13.72 0.71
N ILE A 249 -20.84 12.90 -0.28
CA ILE A 249 -20.11 11.62 -0.06
C ILE A 249 -18.59 11.88 0.06
N ARG A 250 -18.12 12.90 -0.67
CA ARG A 250 -16.70 13.27 -0.83
C ARG A 250 -16.00 13.66 0.48
N GLN A 251 -16.70 14.32 1.40
CA GLN A 251 -16.18 14.64 2.73
C GLN A 251 -16.27 13.46 3.71
N ARG A 252 -17.19 12.50 3.51
CA ARG A 252 -17.37 11.34 4.40
C ARG A 252 -16.34 10.24 4.14
N LEU A 253 -15.92 10.04 2.88
CA LEU A 253 -14.96 9.00 2.51
C LEU A 253 -13.50 9.32 2.86
N GLU A 254 -13.16 10.60 3.03
CA GLU A 254 -11.80 11.02 3.41
C GLU A 254 -11.63 11.21 4.92
N ASN A 255 -12.73 11.30 5.67
CA ASN A 255 -12.75 11.38 7.13
C ASN A 255 -14.03 10.72 7.67
N LEU A 256 -13.98 9.40 7.91
CA LEU A 256 -15.10 8.74 8.59
C LEU A 256 -15.26 9.36 9.99
N PRO A 257 -16.48 9.78 10.38
CA PRO A 257 -16.70 10.38 11.68
C PRO A 257 -16.43 9.35 12.80
N ILE A 258 -15.92 9.82 13.93
CA ILE A 258 -15.86 8.99 15.14
C ILE A 258 -17.29 8.79 15.62
N PRO A 259 -17.76 7.54 15.74
CA PRO A 259 -19.13 7.30 16.16
C PRO A 259 -19.30 7.62 17.66
N PRO A 260 -20.52 7.95 18.10
CA PRO A 260 -20.81 8.06 19.52
C PRO A 260 -20.63 6.70 20.22
N ARG A 261 -20.56 6.72 21.56
CA ARG A 261 -20.51 5.48 22.35
C ARG A 261 -21.74 4.61 22.04
N LEU A 262 -21.50 3.39 21.59
CA LEU A 262 -22.53 2.46 21.16
C LEU A 262 -23.14 1.75 22.36
N ARG A 263 -24.41 1.37 22.26
CA ARG A 263 -25.13 0.64 23.32
C ARG A 263 -25.49 -0.77 22.87
N ALA A 264 -25.61 -1.69 23.83
CA ALA A 264 -26.14 -3.02 23.55
C ALA A 264 -27.48 -2.95 22.79
N ARG A 265 -27.67 -3.87 21.86
CA ARG A 265 -28.80 -3.99 20.91
C ARG A 265 -28.87 -2.91 19.84
N THR A 266 -27.89 -2.02 19.74
CA THR A 266 -27.81 -1.04 18.64
C THR A 266 -27.34 -1.74 17.37
N VAL A 267 -27.96 -1.42 16.24
CA VAL A 267 -27.43 -1.78 14.92
C VAL A 267 -26.52 -0.66 14.44
N PHE A 268 -25.28 -1.00 14.10
CA PHE A 268 -24.23 -0.07 13.68
C PHE A 268 -23.50 -0.66 12.47
N ASP A 269 -23.59 -0.02 11.31
CA ASP A 269 -22.96 -0.45 10.04
C ASP A 269 -23.09 -1.96 9.75
N GLY A 270 -24.28 -2.51 9.97
CA GLY A 270 -24.60 -3.93 9.76
C GLY A 270 -24.18 -4.87 10.88
N TYR A 271 -23.70 -4.35 12.01
CA TYR A 271 -23.39 -5.11 13.22
C TYR A 271 -24.40 -4.84 14.32
N THR A 272 -24.89 -5.89 14.97
CA THR A 272 -25.67 -5.76 16.20
C THR A 272 -24.74 -5.80 17.41
N ILE A 273 -24.64 -4.67 18.12
CA ILE A 273 -23.82 -4.57 19.33
C ILE A 273 -24.44 -5.44 20.43
N MET A 274 -23.69 -6.40 20.95
CA MET A 274 -24.16 -7.31 21.99
C MET A 274 -23.91 -6.72 23.37
N ARG A 275 -22.65 -6.31 23.64
CA ARG A 275 -22.22 -5.70 24.91
C ARG A 275 -20.87 -5.00 24.75
N GLU A 276 -20.56 -4.10 25.68
CA GLU A 276 -19.21 -3.55 25.81
C GLU A 276 -18.27 -4.61 26.43
N LEU A 277 -17.07 -4.74 25.86
CA LEU A 277 -15.99 -5.58 26.37
C LEU A 277 -15.00 -4.75 27.20
N HIS A 278 -14.66 -3.56 26.72
CA HIS A 278 -13.69 -2.68 27.35
C HIS A 278 -13.95 -1.22 26.98
N ALA A 279 -13.61 -0.31 27.90
CA ALA A 279 -13.64 1.12 27.68
C ALA A 279 -12.36 1.77 28.23
N SER A 280 -11.69 2.53 27.39
CA SER A 280 -10.51 3.32 27.74
C SER A 280 -10.72 4.79 27.34
N SER A 281 -9.76 5.66 27.70
CA SER A 281 -9.76 7.05 27.23
C SER A 281 -9.60 7.17 25.71
N ARG A 282 -9.04 6.14 25.06
CA ARG A 282 -8.64 6.14 23.65
C ARG A 282 -9.61 5.40 22.74
N SER A 283 -10.16 4.28 23.21
CA SER A 283 -11.09 3.45 22.44
C SER A 283 -12.13 2.73 23.31
N TYR A 284 -13.25 2.41 22.69
CA TYR A 284 -14.26 1.47 23.15
C TYR A 284 -14.14 0.17 22.36
N VAL A 285 -14.32 -0.96 23.05
CA VAL A 285 -14.30 -2.30 22.45
C VAL A 285 -15.65 -2.96 22.73
N TYR A 286 -16.31 -3.45 21.70
CA TYR A 286 -17.63 -4.07 21.78
C TYR A 286 -17.59 -5.49 21.23
N LEU A 287 -18.36 -6.38 21.86
CA LEU A 287 -18.76 -7.63 21.25
C LEU A 287 -19.97 -7.33 20.37
N ALA A 288 -19.93 -7.76 19.11
CA ALA A 288 -21.05 -7.61 18.19
C ALA A 288 -21.29 -8.89 17.41
N GLN A 289 -22.45 -8.95 16.76
CA GLN A 289 -22.78 -9.96 15.77
C GLN A 289 -22.88 -9.28 14.41
N ASP A 290 -22.21 -9.84 13.40
CA ASP A 290 -22.42 -9.44 12.02
C ASP A 290 -23.79 -9.93 11.56
N ASN A 291 -24.66 -9.02 11.11
CA ASN A 291 -26.03 -9.35 10.71
C ASN A 291 -26.09 -10.19 9.43
N GLU A 292 -25.04 -10.14 8.60
CA GLU A 292 -25.00 -10.89 7.34
C GLU A 292 -24.45 -12.31 7.54
N SER A 293 -23.22 -12.42 8.05
CA SER A 293 -22.58 -13.73 8.25
C SER A 293 -23.03 -14.45 9.54
N GLN A 294 -23.75 -13.76 10.43
CA GLN A 294 -24.13 -14.22 11.77
C GLN A 294 -22.93 -14.50 12.70
N LYS A 295 -21.71 -14.19 12.29
CA LYS A 295 -20.49 -14.39 13.07
C LYS A 295 -20.40 -13.40 14.23
N THR A 296 -19.85 -13.88 15.34
CA THR A 296 -19.48 -13.02 16.48
C THR A 296 -18.14 -12.36 16.20
N VAL A 297 -18.09 -11.04 16.37
CA VAL A 297 -16.93 -10.20 16.07
C VAL A 297 -16.67 -9.20 17.20
N VAL A 298 -15.47 -8.61 17.19
CA VAL A 298 -15.10 -7.52 18.09
C VAL A 298 -14.99 -6.22 17.29
N LEU A 299 -15.73 -5.19 17.71
CA LEU A 299 -15.61 -3.84 17.16
C LEU A 299 -14.79 -2.98 18.10
N LYS A 300 -13.66 -2.47 17.61
CA LYS A 300 -12.89 -1.40 18.26
C LYS A 300 -13.26 -0.07 17.64
N VAL A 301 -13.47 0.94 18.46
CA VAL A 301 -13.97 2.26 18.05
C VAL A 301 -13.18 3.34 18.80
N PRO A 302 -12.64 4.38 18.16
CA PRO A 302 -11.94 5.44 18.89
C PRO A 302 -12.93 6.30 19.68
N THR A 303 -12.46 6.93 20.77
CA THR A 303 -13.31 7.88 21.51
C THR A 303 -13.35 9.24 20.83
N ILE A 304 -14.39 10.04 21.10
CA ILE A 304 -14.44 11.43 20.61
C ILE A 304 -13.28 12.27 21.19
N ALA A 305 -12.76 11.90 22.37
CA ALA A 305 -11.67 12.64 23.02
C ALA A 305 -10.36 12.62 22.22
N VAL A 306 -10.17 11.63 21.33
CA VAL A 306 -8.99 11.52 20.47
C VAL A 306 -9.22 12.06 19.05
N SER A 307 -10.36 12.74 18.80
CA SER A 307 -10.72 13.21 17.44
C SER A 307 -9.74 14.23 16.85
N SER A 308 -9.05 14.99 17.69
CA SER A 308 -8.02 15.95 17.27
C SER A 308 -6.60 15.40 17.33
N ASP A 309 -6.41 14.17 17.84
CA ASP A 309 -5.09 13.53 17.94
C ASP A 309 -4.85 12.67 16.70
N MET A 310 -4.34 13.30 15.64
CA MET A 310 -4.09 12.63 14.37
C MET A 310 -3.11 11.45 14.51
N ALA A 311 -2.10 11.56 15.37
CA ALA A 311 -1.14 10.47 15.61
C ALA A 311 -1.79 9.27 16.29
N HIS A 312 -2.79 9.48 17.16
CA HIS A 312 -3.57 8.39 17.72
C HIS A 312 -4.51 7.75 16.70
N LEU A 313 -5.18 8.55 15.87
CA LEU A 313 -6.05 8.03 14.81
C LEU A 313 -5.25 7.22 13.76
N GLU A 314 -4.06 7.69 13.40
CA GLU A 314 -3.14 6.94 12.54
C GLU A 314 -2.77 5.59 13.14
N ARG A 315 -2.40 5.55 14.42
CA ARG A 315 -2.08 4.31 15.15
C ARG A 315 -3.26 3.34 15.23
N PHE A 316 -4.45 3.86 15.53
CA PHE A 316 -5.69 3.08 15.53
C PHE A 316 -5.93 2.39 14.17
N GLN A 317 -5.65 3.10 13.08
CA GLN A 317 -5.82 2.57 11.74
C GLN A 317 -4.67 1.64 11.31
N GLN A 318 -3.44 1.88 11.80
CA GLN A 318 -2.30 0.96 11.61
C GLN A 318 -2.62 -0.42 12.18
N GLU A 319 -3.27 -0.49 13.34
CA GLU A 319 -3.66 -1.75 13.96
C GLU A 319 -4.50 -2.65 13.03
N GLU A 320 -5.49 -2.07 12.33
CA GLU A 320 -6.27 -2.81 11.33
C GLU A 320 -5.39 -3.32 10.19
N TRP A 321 -4.50 -2.48 9.67
CA TRP A 321 -3.59 -2.84 8.58
C TRP A 321 -2.66 -4.00 8.96
N ILE A 322 -2.08 -3.96 10.16
CA ILE A 322 -1.20 -5.02 10.69
C ILE A 322 -1.98 -6.34 10.80
N ALA A 323 -3.18 -6.28 11.39
CA ALA A 323 -4.05 -7.43 11.59
C ALA A 323 -4.52 -8.09 10.28
N ARG A 324 -4.62 -7.31 9.19
CA ARG A 324 -4.95 -7.82 7.85
C ARG A 324 -3.74 -8.44 7.15
N ARG A 325 -2.54 -7.88 7.36
CA ARG A 325 -1.33 -8.27 6.63
C ARG A 325 -0.65 -9.51 7.20
N ILE A 326 -0.67 -9.69 8.52
CA ILE A 326 0.04 -10.80 9.16
C ILE A 326 -0.81 -12.07 9.11
N ASN A 327 -0.42 -13.01 8.25
CA ASN A 327 -1.03 -14.34 8.23
C ASN A 327 -0.31 -15.27 9.21
N SER A 328 -0.85 -15.39 10.43
CA SER A 328 -0.37 -16.32 11.46
C SER A 328 -1.53 -16.83 12.30
N ALA A 329 -1.42 -18.06 12.83
CA ALA A 329 -2.38 -18.60 13.80
C ALA A 329 -2.24 -17.95 15.18
N TYR A 330 -1.10 -17.31 15.44
CA TYR A 330 -0.72 -16.74 16.74
C TYR A 330 -0.87 -15.21 16.80
N VAL A 331 -1.55 -14.61 15.82
CA VAL A 331 -1.79 -13.16 15.72
C VAL A 331 -3.26 -12.94 15.43
N LEU A 332 -3.87 -11.97 16.13
CA LEU A 332 -5.28 -11.61 15.95
C LEU A 332 -5.54 -11.15 14.50
N LYS A 333 -6.58 -11.70 13.88
CA LYS A 333 -6.99 -11.34 12.53
C LYS A 333 -8.08 -10.28 12.53
N ALA A 334 -8.00 -9.36 11.57
CA ALA A 334 -9.11 -8.46 11.24
C ALA A 334 -10.06 -9.12 10.22
N ASP A 335 -11.37 -8.94 10.40
CA ASP A 335 -12.40 -9.52 9.52
C ASP A 335 -12.65 -8.63 8.28
N LEU A 336 -12.73 -9.25 7.10
CA LEU A 336 -12.74 -8.60 5.78
C LEU A 336 -14.16 -8.35 5.24
N ALA A 337 -15.15 -8.07 6.09
CA ALA A 337 -16.47 -7.72 5.56
C ALA A 337 -16.35 -6.45 4.69
N GLU A 338 -16.35 -6.63 3.36
CA GLU A 338 -16.31 -5.55 2.38
C GLU A 338 -17.67 -4.88 2.33
N ARG A 339 -17.89 -3.95 3.27
CA ARG A 339 -19.10 -3.13 3.31
C ARG A 339 -18.75 -1.65 3.48
N PRO A 340 -19.52 -0.74 2.85
CA PRO A 340 -19.33 0.68 3.03
C PRO A 340 -19.44 1.06 4.51
N ARG A 341 -18.43 1.75 5.05
CA ARG A 341 -18.42 2.27 6.42
C ARG A 341 -18.98 3.69 6.48
N ASN A 342 -19.78 3.98 7.51
CA ASN A 342 -20.28 5.34 7.80
C ASN A 342 -19.56 5.99 8.98
N SER A 343 -18.69 5.27 9.66
CA SER A 343 -17.98 5.73 10.87
C SER A 343 -16.63 5.03 11.02
N LEU A 344 -15.74 5.61 11.82
CA LEU A 344 -14.41 5.05 12.09
C LEU A 344 -14.49 3.92 13.12
N TYR A 345 -14.21 2.68 12.69
CA TYR A 345 -14.10 1.50 13.54
C TYR A 345 -13.25 0.42 12.86
N THR A 346 -12.78 -0.54 13.65
CA THR A 346 -12.05 -1.72 13.19
C THR A 346 -12.77 -2.97 13.67
N VAL A 347 -12.83 -4.00 12.82
CA VAL A 347 -13.46 -5.29 13.12
C VAL A 347 -12.40 -6.37 13.23
N PHE A 348 -12.41 -7.07 14.36
CA PHE A 348 -11.55 -8.22 14.62
C PHE A 348 -12.38 -9.47 14.82
N GLU A 349 -11.74 -10.62 14.61
CA GLU A 349 -12.32 -11.88 15.04
C GLU A 349 -12.54 -11.88 16.57
N TYR A 350 -13.61 -12.55 17.02
CA TYR A 350 -13.82 -12.75 18.44
C TYR A 350 -13.03 -13.96 18.94
N ILE A 351 -12.13 -13.75 19.89
CA ILE A 351 -11.44 -14.82 20.60
C ILE A 351 -12.20 -15.13 21.89
N GLU A 352 -12.78 -16.32 21.95
CA GLU A 352 -13.41 -16.83 23.16
C GLU A 352 -12.33 -17.39 24.10
N GLY A 353 -11.98 -16.62 25.12
CA GLY A 353 -10.87 -16.92 26.01
C GLY A 353 -10.62 -15.82 27.04
N GLN A 354 -9.38 -15.74 27.51
CA GLN A 354 -8.95 -14.73 28.49
C GLN A 354 -7.56 -14.19 28.17
N THR A 355 -7.21 -13.04 28.71
CA THR A 355 -5.87 -12.47 28.57
C THR A 355 -4.85 -13.31 29.36
N LEU A 356 -3.58 -13.28 28.95
CA LEU A 356 -2.49 -13.89 29.69
C LEU A 356 -2.36 -13.27 31.09
N ALA A 357 -2.66 -11.97 31.22
CA ALA A 357 -2.75 -11.30 32.51
C ALA A 357 -3.76 -11.97 33.45
N GLN A 358 -4.99 -12.22 32.99
CA GLN A 358 -6.00 -12.92 33.79
C GLN A 358 -5.62 -14.38 34.04
N TRP A 359 -5.09 -15.06 33.03
CA TRP A 359 -4.63 -16.43 33.16
C TRP A 359 -3.55 -16.59 34.23
N ALA A 360 -2.62 -15.65 34.34
CA ALA A 360 -1.59 -15.65 35.37
C ALA A 360 -2.15 -15.47 36.79
N ILE A 361 -3.25 -14.72 36.94
CA ILE A 361 -3.97 -14.58 38.22
C ILE A 361 -4.65 -15.90 38.60
N ASP A 362 -5.34 -16.52 37.64
CA ASP A 362 -6.07 -17.78 37.86
C ASP A 362 -5.12 -18.98 38.09
N ASN A 363 -3.89 -18.88 37.57
CA ASN A 363 -2.86 -19.91 37.65
C ASN A 363 -1.59 -19.36 38.33
N PRO A 364 -1.60 -19.13 39.66
CA PRO A 364 -0.50 -18.48 40.36
C PRO A 364 0.77 -19.34 40.48
N LYS A 365 0.66 -20.66 40.24
CA LYS A 365 1.77 -21.63 40.26
C LYS A 365 1.66 -22.61 39.09
N PRO A 366 1.77 -22.12 37.84
CA PRO A 366 1.67 -22.98 36.68
C PRO A 366 2.90 -23.87 36.58
N ASP A 367 2.75 -25.07 36.03
CA ASP A 367 3.91 -25.90 35.73
C ASP A 367 4.75 -25.28 34.59
N ILE A 368 6.05 -25.56 34.60
CA ILE A 368 6.98 -24.99 33.63
C ILE A 368 6.69 -25.44 32.19
N THR A 369 6.08 -26.60 31.99
CA THR A 369 5.75 -27.12 30.67
C THR A 369 4.64 -26.28 30.03
N THR A 370 3.60 -25.95 30.78
CA THR A 370 2.52 -25.05 30.34
C THR A 370 3.05 -23.65 30.01
N VAL A 371 3.89 -23.08 30.88
CA VAL A 371 4.52 -21.76 30.63
C VAL A 371 5.35 -21.78 29.35
N ARG A 372 6.15 -22.83 29.14
CA ARG A 372 6.97 -22.96 27.92
C ARG A 372 6.13 -23.03 26.65
N GLN A 373 5.00 -23.75 26.69
CA GLN A 373 4.08 -23.82 25.55
C GLN A 373 3.47 -22.46 25.20
N ILE A 374 3.12 -21.66 26.20
CA ILE A 374 2.63 -20.29 25.99
C ILE A 374 3.71 -19.42 25.34
N ILE A 375 4.93 -19.41 25.91
CA ILE A 375 6.05 -18.61 25.39
C ILE A 375 6.42 -19.01 23.96
N GLU A 376 6.42 -20.30 23.64
CA GLU A 376 6.71 -20.78 22.29
C GLU A 376 5.71 -20.24 21.26
N GLN A 377 4.42 -20.23 21.59
CA GLN A 377 3.39 -19.67 20.72
C GLN A 377 3.54 -18.14 20.57
N ILE A 378 3.85 -17.41 21.64
CA ILE A 378 4.17 -15.97 21.58
C ILE A 378 5.35 -15.74 20.64
N ALA A 379 6.42 -16.52 20.77
CA ALA A 379 7.60 -16.40 19.92
C ALA A 379 7.28 -16.66 18.44
N ARG A 380 6.43 -17.65 18.13
CA ARG A 380 5.94 -17.89 16.76
C ARG A 380 5.09 -16.73 16.23
N GLY A 381 4.26 -16.12 17.08
CA GLY A 381 3.52 -14.91 16.76
C GLY A 381 4.46 -13.76 16.40
N LEU A 382 5.42 -13.43 17.27
CA LEU A 382 6.41 -12.38 17.03
C LEU A 382 7.29 -12.66 15.81
N HIS A 383 7.64 -13.92 15.56
CA HIS A 383 8.37 -14.29 14.35
C HIS A 383 7.59 -13.93 13.08
N ALA A 384 6.26 -14.04 13.09
CA ALA A 384 5.43 -13.59 11.97
C ALA A 384 5.49 -12.07 11.76
N PHE A 385 5.55 -11.27 12.84
CA PHE A 385 5.82 -9.82 12.74
C PHE A 385 7.19 -9.56 12.14
N HIS A 386 8.23 -10.21 12.66
CA HIS A 386 9.61 -9.97 12.25
C HIS A 386 9.88 -10.40 10.80
N ARG A 387 9.20 -11.43 10.28
CA ARG A 387 9.27 -11.80 8.85
C ARG A 387 8.77 -10.71 7.92
N MET A 388 7.95 -9.80 8.42
CA MET A 388 7.47 -8.61 7.73
C MET A 388 8.22 -7.34 8.19
N GLU A 389 9.32 -7.50 8.93
CA GLU A 389 10.14 -6.42 9.50
C GLU A 389 9.38 -5.44 10.40
N MET A 390 8.32 -5.95 11.01
CA MET A 390 7.50 -5.19 11.94
C MET A 390 7.86 -5.56 13.36
N LEU A 391 7.84 -4.57 14.26
CA LEU A 391 7.97 -4.77 15.70
C LEU A 391 6.61 -4.53 16.34
N HIS A 392 6.24 -5.36 17.32
CA HIS A 392 4.97 -5.16 18.06
C HIS A 392 5.01 -3.92 18.95
N GLN A 393 6.16 -3.63 19.56
CA GLN A 393 6.43 -2.48 20.46
C GLN A 393 5.65 -2.42 21.79
N ASP A 394 4.47 -3.03 21.92
CA ASP A 394 3.72 -3.11 23.20
C ASP A 394 3.39 -4.55 23.65
N LEU A 395 4.40 -5.44 23.68
CA LEU A 395 4.17 -6.82 24.09
C LEU A 395 4.05 -6.93 25.62
N ARG A 396 2.82 -7.15 26.10
CA ARG A 396 2.48 -7.27 27.52
C ARG A 396 1.42 -8.35 27.75
N PRO A 397 1.28 -8.93 28.95
CA PRO A 397 0.29 -9.99 29.22
C PRO A 397 -1.16 -9.60 28.91
N GLU A 398 -1.50 -8.31 28.94
CA GLU A 398 -2.81 -7.78 28.60
C GLU A 398 -3.11 -7.88 27.09
N ASN A 399 -2.07 -7.84 26.26
CA ASN A 399 -2.13 -7.86 24.80
C ASN A 399 -1.96 -9.29 24.22
N ILE A 400 -2.09 -10.30 25.06
CA ILE A 400 -1.96 -11.71 24.70
C ILE A 400 -3.22 -12.42 25.14
N MET A 401 -3.96 -13.00 24.20
CA MET A 401 -5.15 -13.81 24.46
C MET A 401 -4.80 -15.30 24.44
N ILE A 402 -5.40 -16.06 25.35
CA ILE A 402 -5.39 -17.52 25.35
C ILE A 402 -6.83 -17.97 25.13
N ASP A 403 -7.08 -18.65 24.01
CA ASP A 403 -8.41 -19.19 23.73
C ASP A 403 -8.72 -20.47 24.53
N ARG A 404 -9.96 -20.96 24.44
CA ARG A 404 -10.39 -22.19 25.14
C ARG A 404 -9.60 -23.44 24.78
N THR A 405 -8.90 -23.46 23.65
CA THR A 405 -8.07 -24.59 23.20
C THR A 405 -6.62 -24.47 23.67
N GLY A 406 -6.26 -23.37 24.34
CA GLY A 406 -4.89 -23.07 24.75
C GLY A 406 -4.04 -22.42 23.66
N THR A 407 -4.66 -22.00 22.55
CA THR A 407 -3.96 -21.27 21.49
C THR A 407 -3.75 -19.83 21.91
N VAL A 408 -2.51 -19.35 21.79
CA VAL A 408 -2.13 -17.97 22.09
C VAL A 408 -2.30 -17.09 20.86
N ARG A 409 -2.89 -15.90 21.02
CA ARG A 409 -2.93 -14.87 19.99
C ARG A 409 -2.50 -13.52 20.52
N ILE A 410 -1.56 -12.90 19.81
CA ILE A 410 -1.09 -11.54 20.08
C ILE A 410 -2.10 -10.54 19.50
N MET A 411 -2.41 -9.47 20.23
CA MET A 411 -3.35 -8.40 19.83
C MET A 411 -2.80 -7.00 20.19
N ASP A 412 -3.51 -5.95 19.76
CA ASP A 412 -3.20 -4.53 20.01
C ASP A 412 -1.86 -4.06 19.40
N PHE A 413 -1.86 -3.90 18.07
CA PHE A 413 -0.67 -3.64 17.26
C PHE A 413 -0.39 -2.14 17.02
N GLY A 414 -1.16 -1.25 17.63
CA GLY A 414 -1.17 0.19 17.31
C GLY A 414 -0.11 1.02 18.05
N SER A 415 0.94 0.42 18.60
CA SER A 415 1.99 1.11 19.37
C SER A 415 3.12 1.66 18.51
#